data_AF-A0A2D5YKI3-F1
#
_entry.id   AF-A0A2D5YKI3-F1
#
_cell.length_a   1.000
_cell.length_b   1.000
_cell.length_c   1.000
_cell.angle_alpha   90.00
_cell.angle_beta   90.00
_cell.angle_gamma   90.00
#
_symmetry.space_group_name_H-M   'P 1'
#
loop_
_entity.id
_entity.type
_entity.pdbx_description
1 polymer ?
#
loop_
_entity_poly.entity_id
_entity_poly.type
_entity_poly.pdbx_seq_one_letter_code
_entity_poly.pdbx_strand_id
1 'polypeptide(L)'
;MENDMNNINNTRTGFFPNSKTQAKTGKSGALQKTNLKSNTYEKQKFLDNYTKRDAKVDIPEQIRDFSQIKKAVDMAPERDNTDKIAMLKKQIAEGSYKPNYDAVADKLLGEEFGIH
;
A
#
# COMPACT_ATOMS: atom_id res chain seq x y z
N MET A 1 5.24 -26.21 -46.37
CA MET A 1 4.03 -25.79 -45.65
C MET A 1 3.38 -27.04 -45.05
N GLU A 2 4.00 -27.75 -44.10
CA GLU A 2 4.74 -27.27 -42.93
C GLU A 2 3.85 -26.53 -41.94
N ASN A 3 3.60 -27.19 -40.80
CA ASN A 3 3.57 -26.62 -39.45
C ASN A 3 3.46 -27.79 -38.46
N ASP A 4 4.54 -28.01 -37.69
CA ASP A 4 4.54 -28.87 -36.50
C ASP A 4 3.57 -28.37 -35.43
N MET A 5 3.17 -29.25 -34.50
CA MET A 5 3.33 -28.97 -33.07
C MET A 5 3.11 -30.23 -32.21
N ASN A 6 4.16 -30.66 -31.52
CA ASN A 6 4.14 -31.84 -30.65
C ASN A 6 3.32 -31.59 -29.36
N ASN A 7 2.35 -32.45 -29.07
CA ASN A 7 1.60 -32.45 -27.81
C ASN A 7 2.43 -33.06 -26.66
N ILE A 8 3.44 -32.32 -26.17
CA ILE A 8 4.25 -32.69 -25.01
C ILE A 8 3.71 -31.95 -23.78
N ASN A 9 2.91 -32.65 -22.97
CA ASN A 9 2.47 -32.17 -21.66
C ASN A 9 3.65 -32.06 -20.68
N ASN A 10 4.35 -30.93 -20.71
CA ASN A 10 5.54 -30.69 -19.91
C ASN A 10 5.21 -30.07 -18.55
N THR A 11 4.73 -30.89 -17.61
CA THR A 11 4.36 -30.47 -16.23
C THR A 11 5.57 -30.20 -15.31
N ARG A 12 6.65 -29.63 -15.84
CA ARG A 12 7.80 -29.10 -15.07
C ARG A 12 7.44 -27.73 -14.51
N THR A 13 7.06 -27.65 -13.25
CA THR A 13 6.94 -26.37 -12.55
C THR A 13 8.34 -25.73 -12.37
N GLY A 14 8.50 -24.51 -12.86
CA GLY A 14 9.79 -23.82 -13.01
C GLY A 14 10.43 -23.27 -11.73
N PHE A 15 10.30 -23.97 -10.59
CA PHE A 15 10.80 -23.47 -9.29
C PHE A 15 12.24 -23.91 -8.96
N PHE A 16 12.86 -24.78 -9.78
CA PHE A 16 14.25 -25.23 -9.56
C PHE A 16 15.06 -25.36 -10.87
N PRO A 17 16.36 -25.00 -10.89
CA PRO A 17 17.24 -25.29 -12.01
C PRO A 17 17.47 -26.80 -12.21
N ASN A 18 17.67 -27.22 -13.46
CA ASN A 18 17.93 -28.62 -13.89
C ASN A 18 16.76 -29.61 -13.75
N SER A 19 15.54 -29.19 -14.09
CA SER A 19 14.32 -30.01 -13.91
C SER A 19 14.27 -31.26 -14.83
N LYS A 20 13.99 -32.44 -14.23
CA LYS A 20 14.05 -33.84 -14.76
C LYS A 20 13.09 -34.30 -15.90
N THR A 21 11.76 -34.18 -15.75
CA THR A 21 10.80 -34.62 -16.81
C THR A 21 10.64 -36.12 -17.03
N GLN A 22 10.26 -36.89 -16.01
CA GLN A 22 9.48 -38.12 -16.23
C GLN A 22 8.32 -38.26 -15.24
N ALA A 23 7.10 -38.30 -15.78
CA ALA A 23 5.89 -38.62 -15.04
C ALA A 23 5.39 -40.00 -15.51
N LYS A 24 5.29 -40.98 -14.59
CA LYS A 24 4.52 -42.21 -14.80
C LYS A 24 3.82 -42.66 -13.52
N THR A 25 2.49 -42.53 -13.57
CA THR A 25 1.50 -43.53 -13.12
C THR A 25 1.55 -44.06 -11.68
N GLY A 26 0.51 -43.77 -10.90
CA GLY A 26 0.07 -44.69 -9.83
C GLY A 26 -0.69 -44.07 -8.66
N LYS A 27 -2.00 -44.33 -8.62
CA LYS A 27 -2.91 -44.19 -7.47
C LYS A 27 -3.22 -42.77 -6.98
N SER A 28 -4.52 -42.46 -7.03
CA SER A 28 -5.20 -41.45 -6.23
C SER A 28 -4.95 -41.68 -4.73
N GLY A 29 -4.13 -40.83 -4.13
CA GLY A 29 -3.83 -40.87 -2.70
C GLY A 29 -2.89 -39.73 -2.33
N ALA A 30 -3.31 -38.88 -1.39
CA ALA A 30 -2.62 -37.64 -1.03
C ALA A 30 -2.36 -36.70 -2.23
N LEU A 31 -3.38 -35.91 -2.58
CA LEU A 31 -3.13 -34.48 -2.84
C LEU A 31 -2.42 -33.95 -1.59
N GLN A 32 -1.09 -34.00 -1.65
CA GLN A 32 -0.19 -33.54 -0.60
C GLN A 32 -0.66 -32.15 -0.21
N LYS A 33 -0.96 -31.97 1.07
CA LYS A 33 -1.14 -30.64 1.66
C LYS A 33 0.17 -29.90 1.38
N THR A 34 0.20 -29.12 0.30
CA THR A 34 1.25 -28.16 0.04
C THR A 34 1.16 -27.23 1.22
N ASN A 35 2.08 -27.42 2.17
CA ASN A 35 1.99 -26.78 3.46
C ASN A 35 2.02 -25.27 3.21
N LEU A 36 0.83 -24.65 3.23
CA LEU A 36 0.69 -23.29 3.71
C LEU A 36 1.39 -23.38 5.06
N LYS A 37 2.63 -22.88 5.10
CA LYS A 37 3.40 -22.80 6.33
C LYS A 37 2.64 -21.78 7.15
N SER A 38 1.63 -22.27 7.88
CA SER A 38 0.78 -21.48 8.75
C SER A 38 1.70 -20.59 9.56
N ASN A 39 1.29 -19.36 9.82
CA ASN A 39 2.10 -18.44 10.59
C ASN A 39 2.22 -18.98 12.01
N THR A 40 3.21 -19.85 12.25
CA THR A 40 3.37 -20.55 13.51
C THR A 40 3.81 -19.51 14.53
N TYR A 41 3.26 -19.63 15.74
CA TYR A 41 3.59 -18.75 16.84
C TYR A 41 5.12 -18.63 17.05
N GLU A 42 5.83 -19.75 16.92
CA GLU A 42 7.31 -19.83 16.90
C GLU A 42 7.96 -18.94 15.82
N LYS A 43 7.43 -18.96 14.59
CA LYS A 43 7.96 -18.15 13.49
C LYS A 43 7.66 -16.67 13.69
N GLN A 44 6.48 -16.32 14.20
CA GLN A 44 6.15 -14.95 14.57
C GLN A 44 7.09 -14.45 15.68
N LYS A 45 7.27 -15.22 16.76
CA LYS A 45 8.23 -14.96 17.84
C LYS A 45 9.65 -14.75 17.31
N PHE A 46 10.11 -15.59 16.37
CA PHE A 46 11.43 -15.44 15.76
C PHE A 46 11.57 -14.12 15.01
N LEU A 47 10.59 -13.78 14.15
CA LEU A 47 10.58 -12.52 13.41
C LEU A 47 10.51 -11.30 14.32
N ASP A 48 9.65 -11.31 15.34
CA ASP A 48 9.52 -10.24 16.34
C ASP A 48 10.84 -10.01 17.10
N ASN A 49 11.55 -11.08 17.48
CA ASN A 49 12.82 -10.96 18.18
C ASN A 49 13.97 -10.52 17.27
N TYR A 50 13.97 -10.95 16.00
CA TYR A 50 15.01 -10.58 15.04
C TYR A 50 14.85 -9.11 14.60
N THR A 51 13.65 -8.70 14.22
CA THR A 51 13.35 -7.32 13.83
C THR A 51 13.63 -6.30 14.94
N LYS A 52 13.32 -6.63 16.21
CA LYS A 52 13.67 -5.80 17.37
C LYS A 52 15.18 -5.67 17.62
N ARG A 53 16.00 -6.61 17.15
CA ARG A 53 17.47 -6.57 17.33
C ARG A 53 18.17 -5.73 16.28
N ASP A 54 17.64 -5.70 15.06
CA ASP A 54 18.16 -4.84 13.98
C ASP A 54 17.61 -3.41 14.10
N ALA A 55 16.36 -3.24 14.54
CA ALA A 55 15.75 -1.93 14.83
C ALA A 55 16.15 -1.36 16.20
N LYS A 56 17.47 -1.20 16.44
CA LYS A 56 18.02 -0.49 17.62
C LYS A 56 17.88 1.04 17.54
N VAL A 57 16.75 1.52 17.01
CA VAL A 57 16.41 2.95 17.00
C VAL A 57 15.22 3.12 17.92
N ASP A 58 15.46 3.67 19.11
CA ASP A 58 14.38 4.11 19.97
C ASP A 58 13.75 5.34 19.32
N ILE A 59 12.55 5.17 18.76
CA ILE A 59 11.80 6.25 18.11
C ILE A 59 11.02 6.98 19.21
N PRO A 60 11.31 8.26 19.49
CA PRO A 60 10.55 9.06 20.44
C PRO A 60 9.06 9.03 20.13
N GLU A 61 8.23 9.01 21.17
CA GLU A 61 6.78 8.90 21.07
C GLU A 61 6.18 9.94 20.11
N GLN A 62 6.64 11.20 20.19
CA GLN A 62 6.19 12.29 19.32
C GLN A 62 6.45 12.02 17.83
N ILE A 63 7.57 11.38 17.48
CA ILE A 63 7.93 11.04 16.09
C ILE A 63 7.09 9.85 15.61
N ARG A 64 6.80 8.89 16.51
CA ARG A 64 5.93 7.75 16.24
C ARG A 64 4.48 8.20 16.01
N ASP A 65 3.99 9.14 16.80
CA ASP A 65 2.65 9.70 16.68
C ASP A 65 2.52 10.55 15.41
N PHE A 66 3.49 11.42 15.13
CA PHE A 66 3.54 12.14 13.85
C PHE A 66 3.52 11.20 12.64
N SER A 67 4.27 10.09 12.68
CA SER A 67 4.25 9.09 11.61
C SER A 67 2.90 8.39 11.45
N GLN A 68 2.21 8.08 12.56
CA GLN A 68 0.86 7.50 12.54
C GLN A 68 -0.18 8.48 12.01
N ILE A 69 -0.17 9.73 12.52
CA ILE A 69 -1.07 10.80 12.09
C ILE A 69 -0.85 11.09 10.60
N LYS A 70 0.40 11.22 10.15
CA LYS A 70 0.70 11.43 8.73
C LYS A 70 0.14 10.30 7.87
N LYS A 71 0.38 9.03 8.23
CA LYS A 71 -0.20 7.89 7.48
C LYS A 71 -1.73 7.90 7.48
N ALA A 72 -2.36 8.26 8.60
CA ALA A 72 -3.82 8.36 8.68
C ALA A 72 -4.38 9.51 7.81
N VAL A 73 -3.65 10.62 7.68
CA VAL A 73 -3.98 11.74 6.78
C VAL A 73 -3.74 11.36 5.32
N ASP A 74 -2.60 10.76 4.99
CA ASP A 74 -2.25 10.30 3.63
C ASP A 74 -3.20 9.18 3.13
N MET A 75 -3.78 8.40 4.05
CA MET A 75 -4.79 7.37 3.76
C MET A 75 -6.24 7.88 3.86
N ALA A 76 -6.47 9.12 4.31
CA ALA A 76 -7.81 9.67 4.35
C ALA A 76 -8.29 9.93 2.90
N PRO A 77 -9.56 9.60 2.57
CA PRO A 77 -10.09 9.97 1.26
C PRO A 77 -10.03 11.49 1.09
N GLU A 78 -9.70 11.94 -0.12
CA GLU A 78 -9.74 13.36 -0.47
C GLU A 78 -11.10 13.93 -0.07
N ARG A 79 -11.10 15.02 0.70
CA ARG A 79 -12.34 15.62 1.18
C ARG A 79 -13.12 16.14 0.00
N ASP A 80 -14.27 15.53 -0.28
CA ASP A 80 -15.17 16.04 -1.30
C ASP A 80 -15.61 17.46 -0.91
N ASN A 81 -15.19 18.42 -1.72
CA ASN A 81 -15.50 19.84 -1.56
C ASN A 81 -16.38 20.35 -2.72
N THR A 82 -16.90 19.47 -3.58
CA THR A 82 -17.71 19.85 -4.76
C THR A 82 -18.90 20.73 -4.38
N ASP A 83 -19.67 20.36 -3.36
CA ASP A 83 -20.80 21.15 -2.86
C ASP A 83 -20.39 22.56 -2.40
N LYS A 84 -19.27 22.66 -1.66
CA LYS A 84 -18.75 23.96 -1.19
C LYS A 84 -18.28 24.83 -2.36
N ILE A 85 -17.61 24.23 -3.33
CA ILE A 85 -17.16 24.90 -4.55
C ILE A 85 -18.36 25.37 -5.38
N ALA A 86 -19.42 24.57 -5.49
CA ALA A 86 -20.67 24.94 -6.16
C ALA A 86 -21.36 26.12 -5.46
N MET A 87 -21.45 26.09 -4.12
CA MET A 87 -22.03 27.19 -3.34
C MET A 87 -21.22 28.49 -3.49
N LEU A 88 -19.89 28.42 -3.42
CA LEU A 88 -19.00 29.57 -3.61
C LEU A 88 -19.11 30.13 -5.04
N LYS A 89 -19.11 29.26 -6.07
CA LYS A 89 -19.33 29.68 -7.47
C LYS A 89 -20.65 30.43 -7.65
N LYS A 90 -21.72 29.94 -7.01
CA LYS A 90 -23.03 30.60 -7.02
C LYS A 90 -22.97 31.98 -6.35
N GLN A 91 -22.38 32.08 -5.16
CA GLN A 91 -22.23 33.36 -4.44
C GLN A 91 -21.37 34.39 -5.22
N ILE A 92 -20.35 33.93 -5.95
CA ILE A 92 -19.53 34.78 -6.83
C ILE A 92 -20.36 35.26 -8.02
N ALA A 93 -21.11 34.38 -8.69
CA ALA A 93 -21.98 34.74 -9.82
C ALA A 93 -23.13 35.69 -9.42
N GLU A 94 -23.65 35.55 -8.20
CA GLU A 94 -24.67 36.43 -7.61
C GLU A 94 -24.08 37.75 -7.06
N GLY A 95 -22.75 37.94 -7.09
CA GLY A 95 -22.08 39.12 -6.55
C GLY A 95 -22.15 39.27 -5.02
N SER A 96 -22.64 38.25 -4.30
CA SER A 96 -22.79 38.24 -2.84
C SER A 96 -21.52 37.80 -2.10
N TYR A 97 -20.57 37.19 -2.82
CA TYR A 97 -19.28 36.79 -2.26
C TYR A 97 -18.43 38.01 -1.87
N LYS A 98 -18.11 38.11 -0.57
CA LYS A 98 -17.20 39.12 -0.03
C LYS A 98 -15.84 38.47 0.27
N PRO A 99 -14.75 38.83 -0.43
CA PRO A 99 -13.40 38.39 -0.05
C PRO A 99 -13.06 38.86 1.36
N ASN A 100 -12.54 37.96 2.19
CA ASN A 100 -11.90 38.34 3.44
C ASN A 100 -10.44 38.71 3.14
N TYR A 101 -10.15 40.00 3.06
CA TYR A 101 -8.83 40.51 2.71
C TYR A 101 -7.77 40.18 3.76
N ASP A 102 -8.13 40.18 5.04
CA ASP A 102 -7.21 39.86 6.14
C ASP A 102 -6.77 38.40 6.03
N ALA A 103 -7.72 37.47 5.87
CA ALA A 103 -7.42 36.04 5.68
C ALA A 103 -6.63 35.75 4.38
N VAL A 104 -6.75 36.62 3.35
CA VAL A 104 -5.92 36.53 2.14
C VAL A 104 -4.50 37.04 2.42
N ALA A 105 -4.35 38.13 3.18
CA ALA A 105 -3.05 38.66 3.58
C ALA A 105 -2.31 37.69 4.51
N ASP A 106 -2.98 37.12 5.51
CA ASP A 106 -2.43 36.12 6.42
C ASP A 106 -1.95 34.88 5.66
N LYS A 107 -2.75 34.39 4.70
CA LYS A 107 -2.35 33.28 3.83
C LYS A 107 -1.13 33.63 2.97
N LEU A 108 -1.10 34.81 2.38
CA LEU A 108 0.03 35.28 1.56
C LEU A 108 1.32 35.39 2.40
N LEU A 109 1.22 35.95 3.61
CA LEU A 109 2.33 36.06 4.55
C LEU A 109 2.81 34.69 5.05
N GLY A 110 1.89 33.76 5.30
CA GLY A 110 2.20 32.38 5.68
C GLY A 110 2.85 31.56 4.56
N GLU A 111 2.47 31.78 3.30
CA GLU A 111 3.07 31.11 2.14
C GLU A 111 4.45 31.68 1.77
N GLU A 112 4.63 33.00 1.82
CA GLU A 112 5.89 33.67 1.42
C GLU A 112 6.95 33.70 2.54
N PHE A 113 6.52 33.83 3.80
CA PHE A 113 7.44 34.03 4.95
C PHE A 113 7.39 32.92 6.01
N GLY A 114 6.49 31.93 5.89
CA GLY A 114 6.37 30.83 6.84
C GLY A 114 5.92 31.27 8.25
N ILE A 115 5.33 32.45 8.38
CA ILE A 115 4.82 32.99 9.65
C ILE A 115 3.38 32.48 9.82
N HIS A 116 3.09 31.89 10.98
CA HIS A 116 1.79 31.33 11.37
C HIS A 116 1.41 31.86 12.76
#